data_AF-A0A8S0ZM00-F1
#
_entry.id   AF-A0A8S0ZM00-F1
#
_cell.length_a   1.000
_cell.length_b   1.000
_cell.length_c   1.000
_cell.angle_alpha   90.00
_cell.angle_beta   90.00
_cell.angle_gamma   90.00
#
_symmetry.space_group_name_H-M   'P 1'
#
loop_
_entity.id
_entity.type
_entity.pdbx_description
1 polymer ?
#
loop_
_entity_poly.entity_id
_entity_poly.type
_entity_poly.pdbx_seq_one_letter_code
_entity_poly.pdbx_strand_id
1 'polypeptide(L)'
;MAVLEVSGTLADRYHPVNPALRSATVPNAEELKPQYWAQQAEQAIKARSTLAEPRGEARNVILFLGDGMSVPTLAAARIYSGQQRGATGEETELFFESFPTTGLLKTYCANSQVGDSACTATAYLCGVKTNSGCIGVSAAVNRGDCAAARVSANQVQSIGEWALEDGRDVGLVTTARVTHASPSGMYAKVPERAWENDVAVKKAGHKNITCPDIAYQLVHMNPGNKFKVILGGGRRNFLPVCVIDEEGFRGIRKDGQNLIEDWQQSKARLNATYKYIWNRDQLITTNNDLPQYLLGLFEASHMQFNLVMNKTTEPTLAELTETAIKILRRNNKGFFLFVEGGRIDHGHHDNRVQFALDETVQLSEAVKRAAGLLSQDDTLIVVTADHAHVMSINGYSNRGHDILGISRNTDTNKAPYMTLSYTNGPGFYNLTGNGVRPDVTKLQNFGK
;
A
#
# COMPACT_ATOMS: atom_id res chain seq x y z
N MET A 1 38.22 -46.92 -32.12
CA MET A 1 37.97 -45.80 -31.19
C MET A 1 36.54 -45.32 -31.44
N ALA A 2 35.61 -45.72 -30.58
CA ALA A 2 34.24 -45.22 -30.62
C ALA A 2 34.19 -43.94 -29.77
N VAL A 3 33.83 -42.82 -30.41
CA VAL A 3 33.51 -41.58 -29.73
C VAL A 3 32.19 -41.81 -29.01
N LEU A 4 32.23 -41.87 -27.68
CA LEU A 4 31.02 -41.86 -26.86
C LEU A 4 30.38 -40.48 -27.02
N GLU A 5 29.29 -40.40 -27.79
CA GLU A 5 28.36 -39.28 -27.69
C GLU A 5 27.74 -39.30 -26.28
N VAL A 6 28.07 -38.29 -25.49
CA VAL A 6 27.40 -38.03 -24.22
C VAL A 6 25.97 -37.64 -24.55
N SER A 7 25.04 -38.60 -24.41
CA SER A 7 23.61 -38.39 -24.53
C SER A 7 23.19 -37.22 -23.65
N GLY A 8 22.55 -36.23 -24.25
CA GLY A 8 22.06 -35.03 -23.57
C GLY A 8 21.23 -35.37 -22.33
N THR A 9 21.42 -34.59 -21.28
CA THR A 9 20.59 -34.63 -20.07
C THR A 9 19.12 -34.63 -20.45
N LEU A 10 18.45 -35.76 -20.21
CA LEU A 10 17.01 -35.91 -20.42
C LEU A 10 16.31 -34.93 -19.48
N ALA A 11 15.58 -33.99 -20.06
CA ALA A 11 14.66 -33.15 -19.33
C ALA A 11 13.62 -34.04 -18.64
N ASP A 12 13.51 -33.94 -17.31
CA ASP A 12 12.39 -34.57 -16.60
C ASP A 12 11.12 -33.75 -16.86
N ARG A 13 9.96 -34.42 -16.90
CA ARG A 13 8.63 -33.85 -17.10
C ARG A 13 8.37 -32.66 -16.18
N TYR A 14 8.93 -32.68 -14.97
CA TYR A 14 8.79 -31.62 -13.97
C TYR A 14 9.77 -30.45 -14.17
N HIS A 15 10.86 -30.63 -14.91
CA HIS A 15 11.92 -29.65 -15.12
C HIS A 15 12.37 -29.68 -16.60
N PRO A 16 11.53 -29.18 -17.52
CA PRO A 16 11.89 -29.14 -18.93
C PRO A 16 13.17 -28.31 -19.11
N VAL A 17 14.23 -28.94 -19.64
CA VAL A 17 15.50 -28.27 -19.94
C VAL A 17 15.23 -27.28 -21.08
N ASN A 18 15.19 -25.98 -20.76
CA ASN A 18 15.07 -24.95 -21.77
C ASN A 18 16.44 -24.75 -22.46
N PRO A 19 16.58 -25.03 -23.77
CA PRO A 19 17.83 -24.80 -24.49
C PRO A 19 18.28 -23.34 -24.46
N ALA A 20 17.35 -22.38 -24.30
CA ALA A 20 17.66 -20.95 -24.21
C ALA A 20 18.41 -20.55 -22.93
N LEU A 21 18.36 -21.36 -21.86
CA LEU A 21 19.12 -21.14 -20.62
C LEU A 21 20.60 -21.49 -20.78
N ARG A 22 20.97 -22.34 -21.76
CA ARG A 22 22.36 -22.79 -21.97
C ARG A 22 23.29 -21.71 -22.57
N SER A 23 22.72 -20.62 -23.07
CA SER A 23 23.44 -19.52 -23.75
C SER A 23 23.30 -18.17 -23.02
N ALA A 24 22.78 -18.15 -21.79
CA ALA A 24 22.62 -16.90 -21.04
C ALA A 24 23.99 -16.40 -20.57
N THR A 25 24.43 -15.26 -21.07
CA THR A 25 25.58 -14.53 -20.51
C THR A 25 25.25 -14.11 -19.09
N VAL A 26 26.08 -14.53 -18.12
CA VAL A 26 25.96 -14.04 -16.74
C VAL A 26 26.34 -12.56 -16.73
N PRO A 27 25.42 -11.65 -16.36
CA PRO A 27 25.66 -10.21 -16.51
C PRO A 27 26.82 -9.69 -15.63
N ASN A 28 27.04 -10.32 -14.48
CA ASN A 28 28.15 -10.04 -13.57
C ASN A 28 29.12 -11.21 -13.54
N ALA A 29 30.32 -11.05 -14.08
CA ALA A 29 31.31 -12.12 -14.13
C ALA A 29 31.77 -12.60 -12.75
N GLU A 30 31.65 -11.78 -11.70
CA GLU A 30 31.99 -12.21 -10.33
C GLU A 30 31.01 -13.25 -9.79
N GLU A 31 29.74 -13.25 -10.24
CA GLU A 31 28.74 -14.27 -9.87
C GLU A 31 29.09 -15.67 -10.35
N LEU A 32 30.00 -15.79 -11.33
CA LEU A 32 30.53 -17.10 -11.77
C LEU A 32 31.48 -17.71 -10.74
N LYS A 33 32.02 -16.91 -9.80
CA LYS A 33 32.99 -17.36 -8.80
C LYS A 33 32.25 -17.74 -7.51
N PRO A 34 32.41 -18.97 -6.98
CA PRO A 34 31.83 -19.36 -5.70
C PRO A 34 32.21 -18.41 -4.54
N GLN A 35 33.39 -17.81 -4.61
CA GLN A 35 33.90 -16.87 -3.61
C GLN A 35 33.03 -15.61 -3.48
N TYR A 36 32.44 -15.12 -4.58
CA TYR A 36 31.54 -13.97 -4.56
C TYR A 36 30.33 -14.23 -3.66
N TRP A 37 29.70 -15.40 -3.84
CA TRP A 37 28.55 -15.83 -3.03
C TRP A 37 28.92 -16.11 -1.58
N ALA A 38 30.07 -16.75 -1.34
CA ALA A 38 30.56 -17.00 0.01
C ALA A 38 30.84 -15.68 0.76
N GLN A 39 31.43 -14.70 0.09
CA GLN A 39 31.70 -13.37 0.66
C GLN A 39 30.41 -12.62 0.99
N GLN A 40 29.40 -12.65 0.11
CA GLN A 40 28.10 -12.06 0.42
C GLN A 40 27.43 -12.71 1.63
N ALA A 41 27.46 -14.06 1.71
CA ALA A 41 26.92 -14.79 2.85
C ALA A 41 27.66 -14.45 4.15
N GLU A 42 28.99 -14.38 4.12
CA GLU A 42 29.81 -14.01 5.28
C GLU A 42 29.51 -12.57 5.74
N GLN A 43 29.37 -11.63 4.80
CA GLN A 43 29.00 -10.24 5.11
C GLN A 43 27.61 -10.17 5.74
N ALA A 44 26.63 -10.91 5.21
CA ALA A 44 25.27 -10.95 5.76
C ALA A 44 25.24 -11.57 7.17
N ILE A 45 25.95 -12.68 7.39
CA ILE A 45 26.08 -13.32 8.71
C ILE A 45 26.75 -12.36 9.70
N LYS A 46 27.83 -11.69 9.28
CA LYS A 46 28.53 -10.71 10.13
C LYS A 46 27.61 -9.55 10.49
N ALA A 47 26.95 -8.93 9.51
CA ALA A 47 26.00 -7.85 9.73
C ALA A 47 24.90 -8.26 10.73
N ARG A 48 24.34 -9.47 10.56
CA ARG A 48 23.34 -10.05 11.47
C ARG A 48 23.88 -10.25 12.88
N SER A 49 25.08 -10.81 13.02
CA SER A 49 25.70 -11.12 14.32
C SER A 49 26.07 -9.87 15.13
N THR A 50 26.23 -8.72 14.44
CA THR A 50 26.55 -7.44 15.07
C THR A 50 25.33 -6.60 15.41
N LEU A 51 24.12 -7.03 15.01
CA LEU A 51 22.90 -6.33 15.39
C LEU A 51 22.71 -6.43 16.91
N ALA A 52 22.73 -5.28 17.58
CA ALA A 52 22.34 -5.21 18.96
C ALA A 52 20.84 -5.43 19.07
N GLU A 53 20.41 -6.24 20.05
CA GLU A 53 19.00 -6.27 20.45
C GLU A 53 18.60 -4.85 20.87
N PRO A 54 17.57 -4.24 20.26
CA PRO A 54 17.12 -2.92 20.66
C PRO A 54 16.69 -2.99 22.13
N ARG A 55 17.36 -2.21 22.97
CA ARG A 55 17.02 -2.07 24.40
C ARG A 55 16.32 -0.74 24.59
N GLY A 56 14.99 -0.77 24.75
CA GLY A 56 14.23 0.44 25.07
C GLY A 56 12.78 0.39 24.59
N GLU A 57 12.07 1.47 24.91
CA GLU A 57 10.71 1.72 24.45
C GLU A 57 10.74 2.58 23.18
N ALA A 58 9.97 2.20 22.16
CA ALA A 58 9.87 3.00 20.95
C ALA A 58 9.13 4.32 21.27
N ARG A 59 9.82 5.45 21.10
CA ARG A 59 9.22 6.79 21.15
C ARG A 59 8.34 7.05 19.92
N ASN A 60 8.78 6.59 18.75
CA ASN A 60 8.03 6.77 17.51
C ASN A 60 7.69 5.41 16.92
N VAL A 61 6.47 5.27 16.41
CA VAL A 61 6.04 4.06 15.69
C VAL A 61 5.50 4.48 14.33
N ILE A 62 6.03 3.87 13.27
CA ILE A 62 5.53 4.07 11.91
C ILE A 62 5.14 2.72 11.33
N LEU A 63 3.89 2.62 10.88
CA LEU A 63 3.40 1.48 10.13
C LEU A 63 3.24 1.86 8.66
N PHE A 64 4.08 1.28 7.81
CA PHE A 64 3.94 1.32 6.36
C PHE A 64 3.13 0.12 5.89
N LEU A 65 2.07 0.38 5.12
CA LEU A 65 1.15 -0.62 4.61
C LEU A 65 1.12 -0.56 3.09
N GLY A 66 1.56 -1.63 2.43
CA GLY A 66 1.34 -1.83 1.00
C GLY A 66 0.05 -2.61 0.78
N ASP A 67 -1.04 -1.92 0.41
CA ASP A 67 -2.36 -2.56 0.24
C ASP A 67 -2.26 -3.57 -0.91
N GLY A 68 -2.58 -4.84 -0.65
CA GLY A 68 -2.46 -5.91 -1.64
C GLY A 68 -1.03 -6.32 -2.04
N MET A 69 0.01 -5.87 -1.32
CA MET A 69 1.42 -6.10 -1.65
C MET A 69 1.87 -7.54 -1.34
N SER A 70 1.57 -8.47 -2.24
CA SER A 70 1.91 -9.89 -2.11
C SER A 70 3.42 -10.17 -2.17
N VAL A 71 3.85 -11.37 -1.75
CA VAL A 71 5.25 -11.81 -1.89
C VAL A 71 5.71 -11.80 -3.37
N PRO A 72 4.92 -12.29 -4.35
CA PRO A 72 5.21 -12.08 -5.77
C PRO A 72 5.33 -10.59 -6.16
N THR A 73 4.52 -9.70 -5.57
CA THR A 73 4.61 -8.24 -5.78
C THR A 73 5.96 -7.71 -5.36
N LEU A 74 6.48 -8.12 -4.20
CA LEU A 74 7.81 -7.73 -3.72
C LEU A 74 8.92 -8.16 -4.69
N ALA A 75 8.90 -9.44 -5.09
CA ALA A 75 9.89 -9.98 -6.02
C ALA A 75 9.83 -9.31 -7.39
N ALA A 76 8.64 -9.04 -7.94
CA ALA A 76 8.51 -8.34 -9.20
C ALA A 76 8.92 -6.86 -9.08
N ALA A 77 8.57 -6.19 -7.98
CA ALA A 77 8.89 -4.79 -7.75
C ALA A 77 10.39 -4.54 -7.55
N ARG A 78 11.12 -5.42 -6.87
CA ARG A 78 12.59 -5.30 -6.74
C ARG A 78 13.28 -5.45 -8.09
N ILE A 79 12.85 -6.40 -8.92
CA ILE A 79 13.37 -6.59 -10.28
C ILE A 79 13.07 -5.36 -11.13
N TYR A 80 11.81 -4.91 -11.13
CA TYR A 80 11.38 -3.69 -11.83
C TYR A 80 12.23 -2.48 -11.43
N SER A 81 12.42 -2.25 -10.12
CA SER A 81 13.23 -1.14 -9.61
C SER A 81 14.69 -1.18 -10.07
N GLY A 82 15.31 -2.35 -10.10
CA GLY A 82 16.68 -2.48 -10.61
C GLY A 82 16.78 -2.25 -12.12
N GLN A 83 15.82 -2.77 -12.88
CA GLN A 83 15.76 -2.59 -14.34
C GLN A 83 15.54 -1.13 -14.73
N GLN A 84 14.70 -0.40 -14.00
CA GLN A 84 14.54 1.05 -14.18
C GLN A 84 15.84 1.84 -13.96
N ARG A 85 16.81 1.27 -13.24
CA ARG A 85 18.15 1.85 -12.99
C ARG A 85 19.23 1.29 -13.92
N GLY A 86 18.84 0.52 -14.95
CA GLY A 86 19.76 -0.08 -15.91
C GLY A 86 20.52 -1.30 -15.39
N ALA A 87 20.16 -1.83 -14.22
CA ALA A 87 20.70 -3.09 -13.68
C ALA A 87 19.85 -4.28 -14.14
N THR A 88 20.26 -5.51 -13.81
CA THR A 88 19.51 -6.71 -14.17
C THR A 88 18.23 -6.86 -13.35
N GLY A 89 18.27 -6.44 -12.09
CA GLY A 89 17.10 -6.29 -11.23
C GLY A 89 16.97 -7.36 -10.17
N GLU A 90 17.29 -8.62 -10.45
CA GLU A 90 17.10 -9.73 -9.48
C GLU A 90 17.93 -9.57 -8.20
N GLU A 91 19.06 -8.87 -8.28
CA GLU A 91 19.96 -8.51 -7.17
C GLU A 91 19.58 -7.22 -6.43
N THR A 92 18.67 -6.42 -6.99
CA THR A 92 18.21 -5.20 -6.33
C THR A 92 17.44 -5.54 -5.07
N GLU A 93 17.50 -4.71 -4.03
CA GLU A 93 16.62 -4.82 -2.86
C GLU A 93 15.73 -3.57 -2.77
N LEU A 94 14.46 -3.76 -2.39
CA LEU A 94 13.65 -2.68 -1.86
C LEU A 94 14.20 -2.30 -0.48
N PHE A 95 14.11 -1.02 -0.10
CA PHE A 95 14.80 -0.52 1.09
C PHE A 95 14.43 -1.30 2.36
N PHE A 96 13.15 -1.65 2.52
CA PHE A 96 12.67 -2.39 3.69
C PHE A 96 13.05 -3.87 3.70
N GLU A 97 13.60 -4.43 2.61
CA GLU A 97 14.19 -5.78 2.63
C GLU A 97 15.51 -5.82 3.40
N SER A 98 16.13 -4.66 3.66
CA SER A 98 17.30 -4.53 4.55
C SER A 98 16.95 -4.61 6.04
N PHE A 99 15.65 -4.66 6.39
CA PHE A 99 15.23 -4.66 7.78
C PHE A 99 15.64 -5.96 8.50
N PRO A 100 16.03 -5.87 9.78
CA PRO A 100 16.55 -7.02 10.49
C PRO A 100 15.47 -8.02 10.88
N THR A 101 14.18 -7.73 10.78
CA THR A 101 13.15 -8.67 11.23
C THR A 101 12.09 -8.84 10.17
N THR A 102 11.82 -10.10 9.83
CA THR A 102 10.78 -10.49 8.88
C THR A 102 9.94 -11.60 9.50
N GLY A 103 8.64 -11.56 9.24
CA GLY A 103 7.70 -12.58 9.68
C GLY A 103 6.58 -12.77 8.66
N LEU A 104 5.86 -13.87 8.77
CA LEU A 104 4.69 -14.15 7.94
C LEU A 104 3.40 -13.87 8.72
N LEU A 105 2.41 -13.33 8.02
CA LEU A 105 1.13 -12.93 8.60
C LEU A 105 -0.02 -13.76 7.99
N LYS A 106 -0.98 -14.14 8.83
CA LYS A 106 -2.20 -14.86 8.41
C LYS A 106 -3.37 -13.88 8.30
N THR A 107 -3.79 -13.58 7.08
CA THR A 107 -4.66 -12.43 6.75
C THR A 107 -6.15 -12.74 6.66
N TYR A 108 -6.60 -13.97 6.95
CA TYR A 108 -8.03 -14.32 6.92
C TYR A 108 -8.89 -13.41 7.82
N CYS A 109 -10.09 -13.01 7.38
CA CYS A 109 -11.09 -12.37 8.25
C CYS A 109 -11.77 -13.42 9.14
N ALA A 110 -12.51 -12.99 10.18
CA ALA A 110 -13.28 -13.93 11.01
C ALA A 110 -14.29 -14.78 10.21
N ASN A 111 -14.80 -14.26 9.09
CA ASN A 111 -15.79 -14.91 8.24
C ASN A 111 -15.35 -15.11 6.77
N SER A 112 -14.07 -14.90 6.44
CA SER A 112 -13.56 -15.04 5.06
C SER A 112 -12.13 -15.55 5.03
N GLN A 113 -11.84 -16.49 4.12
CA GLN A 113 -10.48 -17.02 3.92
C GLN A 113 -9.55 -15.95 3.33
N VAL A 114 -10.04 -15.17 2.38
CA VAL A 114 -9.33 -14.04 1.77
C VAL A 114 -9.76 -12.77 2.50
N GLY A 115 -8.82 -12.12 3.17
CA GLY A 115 -9.06 -10.85 3.84
C GLY A 115 -9.34 -9.74 2.83
N ASP A 116 -10.23 -8.81 3.19
CA ASP A 116 -10.33 -7.51 2.51
C ASP A 116 -9.71 -6.43 3.39
N SER A 117 -9.32 -5.30 2.79
CA SER A 117 -8.65 -4.19 3.50
C SER A 117 -9.36 -3.67 4.75
N ALA A 118 -10.69 -3.84 4.89
CA ALA A 118 -11.42 -3.41 6.08
C ALA A 118 -11.19 -4.31 7.30
N CYS A 119 -11.37 -5.63 7.14
CA CYS A 119 -11.23 -6.54 8.26
C CYS A 119 -9.76 -6.63 8.71
N THR A 120 -8.83 -6.55 7.74
CA THR A 120 -7.39 -6.58 7.97
C THR A 120 -6.93 -5.30 8.64
N ALA A 121 -7.45 -4.12 8.26
CA ALA A 121 -7.18 -2.87 8.98
C ALA A 121 -7.59 -2.92 10.44
N THR A 122 -8.75 -3.52 10.73
CA THR A 122 -9.13 -3.77 12.13
C THR A 122 -8.13 -4.69 12.83
N ALA A 123 -7.61 -5.72 12.14
CA ALA A 123 -6.63 -6.62 12.72
C ALA A 123 -5.28 -5.93 13.00
N TYR A 124 -4.68 -5.26 12.02
CA TYR A 124 -3.32 -4.70 12.16
C TYR A 124 -3.29 -3.34 12.87
N LEU A 125 -4.40 -2.60 12.96
CA LEU A 125 -4.49 -1.34 13.72
C LEU A 125 -5.16 -1.49 15.08
N CYS A 126 -6.07 -2.46 15.27
CA CYS A 126 -6.81 -2.62 16.53
C CYS A 126 -6.47 -3.93 17.27
N GLY A 127 -5.66 -4.81 16.69
CA GLY A 127 -5.29 -6.10 17.29
C GLY A 127 -6.41 -7.14 17.31
N VAL A 128 -7.53 -6.91 16.62
CA VAL A 128 -8.73 -7.78 16.65
C VAL A 128 -9.16 -8.12 15.22
N LYS A 129 -9.33 -9.41 14.93
CA LYS A 129 -9.94 -9.84 13.66
C LYS A 129 -11.45 -9.60 13.67
N THR A 130 -11.98 -9.17 12.54
CA THR A 130 -13.42 -8.94 12.36
C THR A 130 -13.92 -9.51 11.03
N ASN A 131 -15.20 -9.29 10.73
CA ASN A 131 -15.86 -9.71 9.51
C ASN A 131 -15.44 -8.87 8.31
N SER A 132 -15.42 -9.47 7.13
CA SER A 132 -15.11 -8.77 5.88
C SER A 132 -16.02 -7.56 5.67
N GLY A 133 -15.43 -6.44 5.26
CA GLY A 133 -16.11 -5.16 5.06
C GLY A 133 -16.38 -4.35 6.33
N CYS A 134 -16.11 -4.87 7.53
CA CYS A 134 -16.28 -4.15 8.80
C CYS A 134 -14.97 -3.49 9.25
N ILE A 135 -15.06 -2.31 9.87
CA ILE A 135 -13.91 -1.51 10.31
C ILE A 135 -14.07 -1.11 11.77
N GLY A 136 -13.07 -1.39 12.60
CA GLY A 136 -13.01 -0.91 13.98
C GLY A 136 -14.09 -1.50 14.90
N VAL A 137 -14.73 -2.58 14.48
CA VAL A 137 -15.74 -3.31 15.26
C VAL A 137 -15.38 -4.80 15.33
N SER A 138 -15.83 -5.50 16.37
CA SER A 138 -15.60 -6.93 16.54
C SER A 138 -16.42 -7.77 15.55
N ALA A 139 -16.08 -9.06 15.43
CA ALA A 139 -16.81 -10.01 14.59
C ALA A 139 -18.27 -10.27 15.04
N ALA A 140 -18.69 -9.72 16.18
CA ALA A 140 -20.11 -9.74 16.60
C ALA A 140 -20.99 -8.82 15.75
N VAL A 141 -20.39 -7.89 15.00
CA VAL A 141 -21.12 -6.99 14.09
C VAL A 141 -21.19 -7.62 12.71
N ASN A 142 -22.41 -7.87 12.24
CA ASN A 142 -22.64 -8.28 10.86
C ASN A 142 -22.43 -7.10 9.91
N ARG A 143 -21.97 -7.38 8.70
CA ARG A 143 -21.76 -6.34 7.67
C ARG A 143 -23.08 -5.62 7.39
N GLY A 144 -23.04 -4.29 7.42
CA GLY A 144 -24.22 -3.41 7.28
C GLY A 144 -25.07 -3.23 8.53
N ASP A 145 -24.81 -3.93 9.64
CA ASP A 145 -25.57 -3.76 10.89
C ASP A 145 -25.08 -2.54 11.69
N CYS A 146 -25.64 -1.37 11.36
CA CYS A 146 -25.31 -0.14 12.06
C CYS A 146 -25.71 -0.16 13.54
N ALA A 147 -26.81 -0.82 13.90
CA ALA A 147 -27.25 -0.85 15.29
C ALA A 147 -26.23 -1.59 16.16
N ALA A 148 -25.75 -2.74 15.69
CA ALA A 148 -24.71 -3.50 16.37
C ALA A 148 -23.36 -2.74 16.42
N ALA A 149 -22.98 -2.02 15.37
CA ALA A 149 -21.75 -1.23 15.32
C ALA A 149 -21.70 -0.07 16.34
N ARG A 150 -22.85 0.42 16.79
CA ARG A 150 -22.95 1.49 17.82
C ARG A 150 -22.81 0.98 19.24
N VAL A 151 -22.92 -0.34 19.46
CA VAL A 151 -22.77 -0.91 20.80
C VAL A 151 -21.30 -0.80 21.19
N SER A 152 -21.00 -0.06 22.26
CA SER A 152 -19.60 0.20 22.67
C SER A 152 -18.80 -1.09 22.92
N ALA A 153 -19.43 -2.15 23.42
CA ALA A 153 -18.79 -3.45 23.61
C ALA A 153 -18.34 -4.12 22.29
N ASN A 154 -18.90 -3.70 21.15
CA ASN A 154 -18.52 -4.18 19.83
C ASN A 154 -17.46 -3.28 19.17
N GLN A 155 -17.15 -2.12 19.71
CA GLN A 155 -16.15 -1.22 19.15
C GLN A 155 -14.77 -1.57 19.71
N VAL A 156 -13.76 -1.58 18.85
CA VAL A 156 -12.37 -1.89 19.25
C VAL A 156 -11.49 -0.67 19.05
N GLN A 157 -10.65 -0.34 20.02
CA GLN A 157 -9.74 0.81 19.93
C GLN A 157 -8.59 0.53 18.95
N SER A 158 -8.12 1.56 18.27
CA SER A 158 -6.95 1.45 17.39
C SER A 158 -5.68 1.85 18.15
N ILE A 159 -4.51 1.47 17.62
CA ILE A 159 -3.21 1.94 18.09
C ILE A 159 -3.07 3.47 17.99
N GLY A 160 -3.80 4.11 17.06
CA GLY A 160 -3.90 5.57 17.03
C GLY A 160 -4.63 6.14 18.24
N GLU A 161 -5.69 5.48 18.69
CA GLU A 161 -6.39 5.85 19.91
C GLU A 161 -5.49 5.67 21.15
N TRP A 162 -4.80 4.53 21.25
CA TRP A 162 -3.84 4.26 22.32
C TRP A 162 -2.67 5.24 22.33
N ALA A 163 -2.14 5.63 21.16
CA ALA A 163 -1.09 6.62 21.04
C ALA A 163 -1.54 7.99 21.56
N LEU A 164 -2.77 8.42 21.24
CA LEU A 164 -3.34 9.68 21.75
C LEU A 164 -3.57 9.62 23.27
N GLU A 165 -4.02 8.48 23.80
CA GLU A 165 -4.20 8.25 25.24
C GLU A 165 -2.86 8.31 26.00
N ASP A 166 -1.75 7.87 25.38
CA ASP A 166 -0.39 8.00 25.89
C ASP A 166 0.23 9.41 25.69
N GLY A 167 -0.53 10.34 25.11
CA GLY A 167 -0.10 11.73 24.87
C GLY A 167 0.80 11.91 23.65
N ARG A 168 0.88 10.92 22.77
CA ARG A 168 1.61 10.99 21.50
C ARG A 168 0.77 11.62 20.42
N ASP A 169 1.43 12.17 19.40
CA ASP A 169 0.75 12.68 18.23
C ASP A 169 0.42 11.53 17.25
N VAL A 170 -0.64 11.71 16.46
CA VAL A 170 -1.04 10.73 15.44
C VAL A 170 -1.15 11.39 14.07
N GLY A 171 -0.62 10.71 13.07
CA GLY A 171 -0.76 11.08 11.67
C GLY A 171 -1.18 9.92 10.78
N LEU A 172 -1.80 10.29 9.66
CA LEU A 172 -2.30 9.40 8.61
C LEU A 172 -1.87 9.93 7.25
N VAL A 173 -1.20 9.08 6.47
CA VAL A 173 -0.73 9.35 5.11
C VAL A 173 -1.16 8.20 4.21
N THR A 174 -1.74 8.49 3.05
CA THR A 174 -2.15 7.46 2.09
C THR A 174 -2.23 7.99 0.65
N THR A 175 -1.96 7.14 -0.35
CA THR A 175 -2.33 7.41 -1.76
C THR A 175 -3.78 7.01 -2.10
N ALA A 176 -4.52 6.42 -1.17
CA ALA A 176 -5.95 6.19 -1.31
C ALA A 176 -6.75 7.43 -0.87
N ARG A 177 -8.07 7.27 -0.70
CA ARG A 177 -8.87 8.26 0.02
C ARG A 177 -8.55 8.14 1.49
N VAL A 178 -8.49 9.24 2.24
CA VAL A 178 -8.32 9.18 3.71
C VAL A 178 -9.50 8.48 4.41
N THR A 179 -10.61 8.30 3.70
CA THR A 179 -11.81 7.55 4.09
C THR A 179 -11.84 6.11 3.55
N HIS A 180 -10.79 5.66 2.84
CA HIS A 180 -10.66 4.28 2.40
C HIS A 180 -10.51 3.33 3.60
N ALA A 181 -10.66 2.03 3.39
CA ALA A 181 -10.77 1.07 4.50
C ALA A 181 -9.51 1.01 5.39
N SER A 182 -8.34 0.91 4.77
CA SER A 182 -7.03 0.87 5.43
C SER A 182 -6.80 2.06 6.38
N PRO A 183 -6.87 3.33 5.93
CA PRO A 183 -6.71 4.47 6.83
C PRO A 183 -7.86 4.58 7.83
N SER A 184 -9.06 4.15 7.48
CA SER A 184 -10.23 4.21 8.36
C SER A 184 -10.11 3.30 9.58
N GLY A 185 -9.34 2.21 9.54
CA GLY A 185 -9.07 1.39 10.72
C GLY A 185 -8.40 2.16 11.87
N MET A 186 -7.80 3.32 11.59
CA MET A 186 -7.22 4.20 12.59
C MET A 186 -8.27 4.91 13.46
N TYR A 187 -9.48 5.15 12.94
CA TYR A 187 -10.43 6.06 13.60
C TYR A 187 -11.90 5.66 13.49
N ALA A 188 -12.30 4.98 12.42
CA ALA A 188 -13.70 4.69 12.17
C ALA A 188 -14.17 3.42 12.90
N LYS A 189 -15.46 3.42 13.26
CA LYS A 189 -16.21 2.27 13.76
C LYS A 189 -17.44 2.10 12.86
N VAL A 190 -17.34 1.27 11.82
CA VAL A 190 -18.42 1.10 10.82
C VAL A 190 -18.60 -0.37 10.44
N PRO A 191 -19.85 -0.81 10.19
CA PRO A 191 -20.12 -2.18 9.74
C PRO A 191 -19.98 -2.35 8.22
N GLU A 192 -19.66 -1.29 7.49
CA GLU A 192 -19.56 -1.30 6.03
C GLU A 192 -18.55 -0.27 5.56
N ARG A 193 -17.42 -0.73 4.99
CA ARG A 193 -16.34 0.11 4.47
C ARG A 193 -16.78 1.09 3.39
N ALA A 194 -17.84 0.77 2.65
CA ALA A 194 -18.35 1.63 1.59
C ALA A 194 -19.06 2.90 2.11
N TRP A 195 -19.35 3.00 3.42
CA TRP A 195 -19.99 4.16 4.04
C TRP A 195 -19.03 5.33 4.25
N GLU A 196 -18.30 5.70 3.19
CA GLU A 196 -17.31 6.79 3.22
C GLU A 196 -17.94 8.18 3.41
N ASN A 197 -19.21 8.34 3.00
CA ASN A 197 -19.98 9.59 3.07
C ASN A 197 -21.48 9.30 3.32
N ASP A 198 -22.24 10.37 3.56
CA ASP A 198 -23.68 10.33 3.87
C ASP A 198 -24.54 9.65 2.81
N VAL A 199 -24.18 9.81 1.53
CA VAL A 199 -24.96 9.24 0.42
C VAL A 199 -24.91 7.71 0.45
N ALA A 200 -23.75 7.14 0.79
CA ALA A 200 -23.59 5.69 0.91
C ALA A 200 -24.40 5.12 2.08
N VAL A 201 -24.37 5.79 3.24
CA VAL A 201 -25.18 5.43 4.42
C VAL A 201 -26.67 5.50 4.09
N LYS A 202 -27.11 6.60 3.46
CA LYS A 202 -28.52 6.81 3.07
C LYS A 202 -28.99 5.78 2.06
N LYS A 203 -28.15 5.41 1.09
CA LYS A 203 -28.46 4.35 0.10
C LYS A 203 -28.68 3.00 0.76
N ALA A 204 -28.02 2.73 1.89
CA ALA A 204 -28.21 1.52 2.68
C ALA A 204 -29.44 1.58 3.61
N GLY A 205 -30.26 2.63 3.56
CA GLY A 205 -31.47 2.77 4.36
C GLY A 205 -31.25 3.33 5.78
N HIS A 206 -30.04 3.82 6.08
CA HIS A 206 -29.69 4.38 7.37
C HIS A 206 -29.68 5.92 7.35
N LYS A 207 -29.81 6.53 8.54
CA LYS A 207 -29.63 7.98 8.72
C LYS A 207 -28.24 8.25 9.28
N ASN A 208 -27.57 9.28 8.79
CA ASN A 208 -26.26 9.70 9.27
C ASN A 208 -26.17 9.92 10.78
N ILE A 209 -27.20 10.54 11.38
CA ILE A 209 -27.22 10.81 12.82
C ILE A 209 -27.13 9.52 13.66
N THR A 210 -27.68 8.43 13.14
CA THR A 210 -27.57 7.10 13.75
C THR A 210 -26.35 6.33 13.24
N CYS A 211 -25.88 6.59 12.02
CA CYS A 211 -24.81 5.83 11.38
C CYS A 211 -23.84 6.82 10.76
N PRO A 212 -22.95 7.44 11.57
CA PRO A 212 -22.05 8.46 11.05
C PRO A 212 -21.14 7.84 9.99
N ASP A 213 -21.10 8.47 8.82
CA ASP A 213 -20.20 8.07 7.74
C ASP A 213 -18.73 8.29 8.12
N ILE A 214 -17.82 7.58 7.46
CA ILE A 214 -16.40 7.58 7.79
C ILE A 214 -15.81 9.00 7.75
N ALA A 215 -16.13 9.82 6.73
CA ALA A 215 -15.64 11.20 6.66
C ALA A 215 -16.09 12.03 7.87
N TYR A 216 -17.35 11.88 8.29
CA TYR A 216 -17.88 12.50 9.49
C TYR A 216 -17.13 12.03 10.75
N GLN A 217 -16.89 10.73 10.89
CA GLN A 217 -16.14 10.19 12.04
C GLN A 217 -14.71 10.75 12.11
N LEU A 218 -14.03 10.90 10.96
CA LEU A 218 -12.69 11.50 10.91
C LEU A 218 -12.65 12.92 11.46
N VAL A 219 -13.66 13.75 11.14
CA VAL A 219 -13.65 15.17 11.48
C VAL A 219 -14.23 15.44 12.87
N HIS A 220 -15.30 14.73 13.24
CA HIS A 220 -16.11 15.07 14.42
C HIS A 220 -15.94 14.11 15.59
N MET A 221 -15.39 12.90 15.39
CA MET A 221 -15.35 11.85 16.42
C MET A 221 -13.93 11.48 16.84
N ASN A 222 -13.78 11.02 18.09
CA ASN A 222 -12.53 10.44 18.59
C ASN A 222 -12.30 9.06 17.94
N PRO A 223 -11.06 8.69 17.57
CA PRO A 223 -9.84 9.49 17.69
C PRO A 223 -9.56 10.44 16.51
N GLY A 224 -10.26 10.31 15.38
CA GLY A 224 -9.93 11.00 14.12
C GLY A 224 -9.83 12.53 14.27
N ASN A 225 -10.73 13.14 15.03
CA ASN A 225 -10.77 14.58 15.23
C ASN A 225 -9.54 15.15 15.97
N LYS A 226 -8.69 14.29 16.56
CA LYS A 226 -7.46 14.66 17.26
C LYS A 226 -6.19 14.44 16.43
N PHE A 227 -6.28 13.83 15.24
CA PHE A 227 -5.10 13.59 14.40
C PHE A 227 -4.44 14.92 14.02
N LYS A 228 -3.11 14.98 14.16
CA LYS A 228 -2.31 16.16 13.81
C LYS A 228 -2.09 16.27 12.32
N VAL A 229 -2.01 15.14 11.62
CA VAL A 229 -1.72 15.08 10.19
C VAL A 229 -2.68 14.11 9.52
N ILE A 230 -3.38 14.57 8.49
CA ILE A 230 -4.23 13.75 7.61
C ILE A 230 -3.87 14.12 6.17
N LEU A 231 -3.22 13.22 5.44
CA LEU A 231 -2.73 13.46 4.09
C LEU A 231 -3.18 12.32 3.15
N GLY A 232 -3.81 12.66 2.03
CA GLY A 232 -4.16 11.70 0.99
C GLY A 232 -5.18 12.27 0.01
N GLY A 233 -5.97 11.41 -0.63
CA GLY A 233 -7.08 11.83 -1.48
C GLY A 233 -8.42 11.90 -0.75
N GLY A 234 -9.49 12.19 -1.51
CA GLY A 234 -10.87 11.94 -1.13
C GLY A 234 -11.70 13.18 -0.86
N ARG A 235 -11.29 14.37 -1.35
CA ARG A 235 -11.99 15.65 -1.11
C ARG A 235 -13.50 15.57 -1.31
N ARG A 236 -13.95 14.82 -2.33
CA ARG A 236 -15.38 14.72 -2.65
C ARG A 236 -16.24 14.22 -1.48
N ASN A 237 -15.69 13.37 -0.60
CA ASN A 237 -16.39 12.81 0.57
C ASN A 237 -16.62 13.85 1.68
N PHE A 238 -15.91 14.98 1.62
CA PHE A 238 -15.95 16.05 2.63
C PHE A 238 -16.79 17.25 2.18
N LEU A 239 -17.03 17.38 0.87
CA LEU A 239 -17.70 18.54 0.27
C LEU A 239 -19.16 18.25 -0.10
N PRO A 240 -20.08 19.21 0.09
CA PRO A 240 -21.46 19.07 -0.35
C PRO A 240 -21.58 19.21 -1.88
N VAL A 241 -22.64 18.65 -2.46
CA VAL A 241 -22.89 18.65 -3.92
C VAL A 241 -22.96 20.03 -4.58
N CYS A 242 -23.20 21.08 -3.79
CA CYS A 242 -23.20 22.48 -4.25
C CYS A 242 -21.79 23.09 -4.37
N VAL A 243 -20.76 22.47 -3.80
CA VAL A 243 -19.38 22.94 -3.85
C VAL A 243 -18.61 22.21 -4.95
N ILE A 244 -17.85 22.97 -5.72
CA ILE A 244 -16.88 22.48 -6.70
C ILE A 244 -15.51 22.68 -6.06
N ASP A 245 -14.70 21.62 -6.03
CA ASP A 245 -13.36 21.64 -5.47
C ASP A 245 -12.35 22.36 -6.36
N GLU A 246 -11.12 22.48 -5.88
CA GLU A 246 -10.06 23.25 -6.50
C GLU A 246 -9.57 22.66 -7.84
N GLU A 247 -9.95 21.42 -8.15
CA GLU A 247 -9.66 20.73 -9.41
C GLU A 247 -10.90 20.62 -10.32
N GLY A 248 -12.01 21.28 -9.95
CA GLY A 248 -13.22 21.33 -10.77
C GLY A 248 -14.20 20.17 -10.55
N PHE A 249 -13.99 19.32 -9.55
CA PHE A 249 -14.87 18.21 -9.22
C PHE A 249 -15.92 18.61 -8.19
N ARG A 250 -17.15 18.13 -8.37
CA ARG A 250 -18.22 18.37 -7.37
C ARG A 250 -18.01 17.49 -6.14
N GLY A 251 -18.28 18.07 -4.98
CA GLY A 251 -18.54 17.31 -3.75
C GLY A 251 -19.69 16.33 -3.95
N ILE A 252 -19.76 15.30 -3.11
CA ILE A 252 -20.83 14.29 -3.20
C ILE A 252 -21.76 14.27 -2.01
N ARG A 253 -21.49 15.05 -0.95
CA ARG A 253 -22.35 15.03 0.23
C ARG A 253 -23.72 15.66 -0.02
N LYS A 254 -24.79 15.02 0.45
CA LYS A 254 -26.18 15.48 0.30
C LYS A 254 -26.81 16.00 1.60
N ASP A 255 -26.06 15.99 2.68
CA ASP A 255 -26.45 16.55 3.97
C ASP A 255 -26.10 18.04 4.13
N GLY A 256 -25.49 18.64 3.10
CA GLY A 256 -25.13 20.05 3.08
C GLY A 256 -23.89 20.41 3.90
N GLN A 257 -23.21 19.43 4.52
CA GLN A 257 -22.03 19.68 5.36
C GLN A 257 -20.78 19.89 4.51
N ASN A 258 -19.98 20.90 4.87
CA ASN A 258 -18.60 21.04 4.43
C ASN A 258 -17.66 20.63 5.56
N LEU A 259 -17.20 19.39 5.51
CA LEU A 259 -16.38 18.81 6.58
C LEU A 259 -14.95 19.36 6.63
N ILE A 260 -14.45 19.98 5.55
CA ILE A 260 -13.15 20.69 5.55
C ILE A 260 -13.28 21.95 6.40
N GLU A 261 -14.34 22.73 6.18
CA GLU A 261 -14.63 23.92 7.00
C GLU A 261 -14.88 23.54 8.47
N ASP A 262 -15.66 22.49 8.73
CA ASP A 262 -15.89 21.99 10.08
C ASP A 262 -14.58 21.62 10.78
N TRP A 263 -13.66 20.95 10.08
CA TRP A 263 -12.35 20.61 10.60
C TRP A 263 -11.56 21.87 10.94
N GLN A 264 -11.49 22.86 10.04
CA GLN A 264 -10.80 24.14 10.27
C GLN A 264 -11.38 24.87 11.49
N GLN A 265 -12.70 24.99 11.57
CA GLN A 265 -13.38 25.61 12.70
C GLN A 265 -13.11 24.87 14.02
N SER A 266 -13.01 23.53 13.98
CA SER A 266 -12.67 22.73 15.16
C SER A 266 -11.28 23.09 15.69
N LYS A 267 -10.30 23.34 14.81
CA LYS A 267 -8.93 23.69 15.22
C LYS A 267 -8.83 25.15 15.67
N ALA A 268 -9.59 26.04 15.04
CA ALA A 268 -9.73 27.43 15.48
C ALA A 268 -10.27 27.52 16.92
N ARG A 269 -11.30 26.72 17.26
CA ARG A 269 -11.85 26.65 18.63
C ARG A 269 -10.85 26.15 19.67
N LEU A 270 -9.81 25.43 19.26
CA LEU A 270 -8.71 24.97 20.12
C LEU A 270 -7.57 26.00 20.24
N ASN A 271 -7.68 27.17 19.60
CA ASN A 271 -6.58 28.13 19.44
C ASN A 271 -5.29 27.50 18.90
N ALA A 272 -5.41 26.47 18.05
CA ALA A 272 -4.28 25.78 17.46
C ALA A 272 -3.95 26.36 16.08
N THR A 273 -2.69 26.31 15.66
CA THR A 273 -2.33 26.61 14.27
C THR A 273 -2.73 25.44 13.36
N TYR A 274 -3.40 25.73 12.26
CA TYR A 274 -3.84 24.71 11.30
C TYR A 274 -3.71 25.19 9.85
N LYS A 275 -3.50 24.24 8.92
CA LYS A 275 -3.56 24.49 7.49
C LYS A 275 -4.37 23.40 6.80
N TYR A 276 -5.18 23.81 5.82
CA TYR A 276 -5.74 22.93 4.81
C TYR A 276 -4.97 23.16 3.50
N ILE A 277 -4.55 22.09 2.84
CA ILE A 277 -3.82 22.12 1.58
C ILE A 277 -4.41 21.10 0.61
N TRP A 278 -4.24 21.33 -0.69
CA TRP A 278 -4.78 20.46 -1.73
C TRP A 278 -3.80 20.19 -2.88
N ASN A 279 -2.62 20.82 -2.88
CA ASN A 279 -1.61 20.58 -3.90
C ASN A 279 -0.18 20.54 -3.33
N ARG A 280 0.76 20.10 -4.18
CA ARG A 280 2.17 19.91 -3.87
C ARG A 280 2.89 21.21 -3.53
N ASP A 281 2.60 22.32 -4.22
CA ASP A 281 3.23 23.61 -3.93
C ASP A 281 2.88 24.12 -2.53
N GLN A 282 1.63 23.91 -2.09
CA GLN A 282 1.20 24.21 -0.73
C GLN A 282 1.84 23.27 0.30
N LEU A 283 2.04 21.98 -0.03
CA LEU A 283 2.78 21.04 0.82
C LEU A 283 4.24 21.49 1.01
N ILE A 284 4.93 21.85 -0.07
CA ILE A 284 6.30 22.37 -0.05
C ILE A 284 6.35 23.66 0.78
N THR A 285 5.44 24.59 0.53
CA THR A 285 5.37 25.85 1.29
C THR A 285 5.12 25.61 2.77
N THR A 286 4.28 24.63 3.12
CA THR A 286 3.99 24.25 4.51
C THR A 286 5.25 23.77 5.24
N ASN A 287 6.22 23.20 4.55
CA ASN A 287 7.49 22.78 5.16
C ASN A 287 8.34 23.95 5.71
N ASN A 288 8.07 25.19 5.30
CA ASN A 288 8.73 26.39 5.82
C ASN A 288 8.09 26.93 7.10
N ASP A 289 6.81 26.63 7.34
CA ASP A 289 6.03 27.08 8.49
C ASP A 289 5.01 25.99 8.85
N LEU A 290 5.42 25.09 9.74
CA LEU A 290 4.70 23.87 10.02
C LEU A 290 3.59 24.12 11.06
N PRO A 291 2.31 23.87 10.74
CA PRO A 291 1.19 24.05 11.67
C PRO A 291 1.14 22.92 12.71
N GLN A 292 0.37 23.10 13.79
CA GLN A 292 0.05 22.02 14.72
C GLN A 292 -0.88 20.97 14.10
N TYR A 293 -1.79 21.39 13.22
CA TYR A 293 -2.71 20.50 12.50
C TYR A 293 -2.62 20.71 10.99
N LEU A 294 -2.51 19.63 10.23
CA LEU A 294 -2.47 19.65 8.77
C LEU A 294 -3.50 18.69 8.19
N LEU A 295 -4.40 19.22 7.36
CA LEU A 295 -5.29 18.44 6.50
C LEU A 295 -4.87 18.68 5.05
N GLY A 296 -4.39 17.64 4.38
CA GLY A 296 -4.01 17.67 2.98
C GLY A 296 -4.84 16.70 2.17
N LEU A 297 -5.69 17.20 1.27
CA LEU A 297 -6.53 16.38 0.41
C LEU A 297 -6.22 16.70 -1.06
N PHE A 298 -5.43 15.85 -1.70
CA PHE A 298 -4.76 16.17 -2.97
C PHE A 298 -5.57 15.84 -4.22
N GLU A 299 -6.58 14.98 -4.10
CA GLU A 299 -7.43 14.55 -5.21
C GLU A 299 -8.89 14.42 -4.78
N ALA A 300 -9.80 14.58 -5.74
CA ALA A 300 -11.23 14.42 -5.49
C ALA A 300 -11.57 12.99 -4.99
N SER A 301 -10.87 11.98 -5.51
CA SER A 301 -10.99 10.57 -5.14
C SER A 301 -9.65 10.05 -4.59
N HIS A 302 -9.22 8.85 -4.93
CA HIS A 302 -7.85 8.40 -4.65
C HIS A 302 -6.83 9.32 -5.34
N MET A 303 -5.62 9.41 -4.78
CA MET A 303 -4.48 10.01 -5.47
C MET A 303 -4.21 9.31 -6.80
N GLN A 304 -3.59 9.99 -7.76
CA GLN A 304 -3.22 9.38 -9.04
C GLN A 304 -2.14 8.32 -8.82
N PHE A 305 -1.98 7.40 -9.77
CA PHE A 305 -0.83 6.52 -9.76
C PHE A 305 0.43 7.33 -10.07
N ASN A 306 1.53 7.07 -9.36
CA ASN A 306 2.79 7.79 -9.49
C ASN A 306 3.34 7.83 -10.93
N LEU A 307 3.17 6.75 -11.71
CA LEU A 307 3.57 6.71 -13.12
C LEU A 307 2.94 7.82 -13.99
N VAL A 308 1.71 8.22 -13.67
CA VAL A 308 0.92 9.14 -14.50
C VAL A 308 0.47 10.38 -13.75
N MET A 309 0.90 10.54 -12.49
CA MET A 309 0.49 11.66 -11.66
C MET A 309 0.97 13.00 -12.24
N ASN A 310 0.19 14.06 -12.05
CA ASN A 310 0.67 15.41 -12.32
C ASN A 310 1.67 15.85 -11.24
N LYS A 311 2.97 15.70 -11.53
CA LYS A 311 4.06 16.02 -10.59
C LYS A 311 4.12 17.49 -10.15
N THR A 312 3.38 18.39 -10.82
CA THR A 312 3.28 19.80 -10.40
C THR A 312 2.27 19.96 -9.28
N THR A 313 1.12 19.29 -9.37
CA THR A 313 0.01 19.46 -8.42
C THR A 313 0.00 18.40 -7.33
N GLU A 314 0.52 17.21 -7.58
CA GLU A 314 0.37 16.05 -6.69
C GLU A 314 1.69 15.62 -6.05
N PRO A 315 1.77 15.57 -4.71
CA PRO A 315 2.97 15.14 -4.00
C PRO A 315 3.16 13.62 -4.03
N THR A 316 4.41 13.18 -4.00
CA THR A 316 4.75 11.76 -3.83
C THR A 316 4.45 11.27 -2.41
N LEU A 317 4.29 9.95 -2.25
CA LEU A 317 4.14 9.33 -0.92
C LEU A 317 5.31 9.65 0.02
N ALA A 318 6.53 9.77 -0.52
CA ALA A 318 7.71 10.16 0.24
C ALA A 318 7.65 11.61 0.75
N GLU A 319 7.15 12.55 -0.05
CA GLU A 319 6.96 13.95 0.35
C GLU A 319 5.87 14.13 1.41
N LEU A 320 4.77 13.37 1.27
CA LEU A 320 3.71 13.32 2.28
C LEU A 320 4.25 12.77 3.61
N THR A 321 4.98 11.67 3.55
CA THR A 321 5.60 11.01 4.71
C THR A 321 6.58 11.94 5.42
N GLU A 322 7.46 12.61 4.68
CA GLU A 322 8.40 13.58 5.23
C GLU A 322 7.69 14.71 5.97
N THR A 323 6.66 15.30 5.35
CA THR A 323 5.92 16.43 5.93
C THR A 323 5.20 15.99 7.20
N ALA A 324 4.60 14.79 7.20
CA ALA A 324 3.98 14.20 8.38
C ALA A 324 5.00 14.03 9.52
N ILE A 325 6.15 13.43 9.25
CA ILE A 325 7.21 13.23 10.26
C ILE A 325 7.70 14.57 10.81
N LYS A 326 7.91 15.59 9.96
CA LYS A 326 8.34 16.92 10.40
C LYS A 326 7.36 17.58 11.36
N ILE A 327 6.06 17.34 11.18
CA ILE A 327 5.01 17.83 12.10
C ILE A 327 5.02 17.04 13.40
N LEU A 328 4.92 15.72 13.31
CA LEU A 328 4.69 14.82 14.44
C LEU A 328 5.91 14.73 15.38
N ARG A 329 7.13 14.75 14.84
CA ARG A 329 8.36 14.63 15.64
C ARG A 329 8.61 15.79 16.62
N ARG A 330 7.79 16.84 16.57
CA ARG A 330 7.84 17.95 17.53
C ARG A 330 7.25 17.59 18.89
N ASN A 331 6.42 16.56 18.97
CA ASN A 331 5.94 16.04 20.24
C ASN A 331 7.06 15.23 20.93
N ASN A 332 7.46 15.64 22.13
CA ASN A 332 8.53 14.98 22.88
C ASN A 332 8.16 13.57 23.39
N LYS A 333 6.86 13.26 23.51
CA LYS A 333 6.33 11.92 23.78
C LYS A 333 6.40 11.01 22.55
N GLY A 334 6.65 11.59 21.37
CA GLY A 334 6.71 10.89 20.10
C GLY A 334 5.36 10.78 19.41
N PHE A 335 5.25 9.84 18.48
CA PHE A 335 4.10 9.75 17.59
C PHE A 335 3.84 8.34 17.07
N PHE A 336 2.59 8.12 16.64
CA PHE A 336 2.23 7.04 15.73
C PHE A 336 1.91 7.61 14.35
N LEU A 337 2.49 7.03 13.29
CA LEU A 337 2.21 7.42 11.91
C LEU A 337 1.82 6.19 11.08
N PHE A 338 0.65 6.24 10.46
CA PHE A 338 0.25 5.28 9.43
C PHE A 338 0.57 5.84 8.04
N VAL A 339 1.27 5.07 7.21
CA VAL A 339 1.60 5.42 5.83
C VAL A 339 1.17 4.30 4.90
N GLU A 340 0.38 4.59 3.88
CA GLU A 340 -0.18 3.59 2.98
C GLU A 340 0.19 3.82 1.51
N GLY A 341 0.78 2.81 0.89
CA GLY A 341 0.83 2.65 -0.56
C GLY A 341 -0.46 2.05 -1.09
N GLY A 342 -1.58 2.75 -0.93
CA GLY A 342 -2.93 2.21 -1.13
C GLY A 342 -3.32 1.94 -2.59
N ARG A 343 -2.54 2.45 -3.55
CA ARG A 343 -2.78 2.24 -4.98
C ARG A 343 -2.17 0.93 -5.51
N ILE A 344 -1.30 0.24 -4.75
CA ILE A 344 -0.74 -1.07 -5.16
C ILE A 344 -1.89 -2.06 -5.45
N ASP A 345 -2.83 -2.17 -4.52
CA ASP A 345 -4.06 -2.96 -4.62
C ASP A 345 -4.88 -2.64 -5.87
N HIS A 346 -5.15 -1.35 -6.12
CA HIS A 346 -5.92 -0.93 -7.30
C HIS A 346 -5.21 -1.31 -8.61
N GLY A 347 -3.89 -1.19 -8.67
CA GLY A 347 -3.10 -1.62 -9.83
C GLY A 347 -3.26 -3.11 -10.09
N HIS A 348 -3.26 -3.94 -9.04
CA HIS A 348 -3.49 -5.37 -9.17
C HIS A 348 -4.93 -5.73 -9.55
N HIS A 349 -5.94 -5.08 -8.97
CA HIS A 349 -7.35 -5.27 -9.32
C HIS A 349 -7.63 -5.01 -10.80
N ASP A 350 -7.01 -3.97 -11.37
CA ASP A 350 -7.13 -3.63 -12.78
C ASP A 350 -6.22 -4.50 -13.68
N ASN A 351 -5.47 -5.45 -13.11
CA ASN A 351 -4.40 -6.22 -13.76
C ASN A 351 -3.34 -5.35 -14.45
N ARG A 352 -3.15 -4.12 -13.97
CA ARG A 352 -2.17 -3.14 -14.46
C ARG A 352 -0.87 -3.27 -13.68
N VAL A 353 -0.14 -4.36 -13.91
CA VAL A 353 0.99 -4.76 -13.06
C VAL A 353 2.08 -3.69 -12.95
N GLN A 354 2.43 -2.99 -14.03
CA GLN A 354 3.44 -1.93 -13.99
C GLN A 354 3.08 -0.83 -12.98
N PHE A 355 1.80 -0.45 -12.89
CA PHE A 355 1.32 0.52 -11.92
C PHE A 355 1.45 -0.02 -10.49
N ALA A 356 1.10 -1.28 -10.24
CA ALA A 356 1.25 -1.88 -8.92
C ALA A 356 2.73 -1.98 -8.47
N LEU A 357 3.64 -2.32 -9.39
CA LEU A 357 5.07 -2.39 -9.10
C LEU A 357 5.66 -1.00 -8.83
N ASP A 358 5.28 0.01 -9.61
CA ASP A 358 5.74 1.38 -9.42
C ASP A 358 5.26 1.98 -8.07
N GLU A 359 4.00 1.74 -7.71
CA GLU A 359 3.48 2.11 -6.37
C GLU A 359 4.22 1.39 -5.23
N THR A 360 4.63 0.14 -5.45
CA THR A 360 5.44 -0.61 -4.47
C THR A 360 6.84 0.01 -4.32
N VAL A 361 7.44 0.47 -5.42
CA VAL A 361 8.71 1.21 -5.39
C VAL A 361 8.54 2.55 -4.66
N GLN A 362 7.44 3.27 -4.87
CA GLN A 362 7.14 4.51 -4.14
C GLN A 362 6.98 4.27 -2.62
N LEU A 363 6.35 3.16 -2.22
CA LEU A 363 6.31 2.78 -0.81
C LEU A 363 7.72 2.56 -0.25
N SER A 364 8.59 1.86 -0.99
CA SER A 364 10.00 1.68 -0.60
C SER A 364 10.74 3.00 -0.43
N GLU A 365 10.55 3.97 -1.34
CA GLU A 365 11.15 5.31 -1.22
C GLU A 365 10.60 6.10 -0.02
N ALA A 366 9.31 5.94 0.31
CA ALA A 366 8.73 6.55 1.51
C ALA A 366 9.31 5.95 2.81
N VAL A 367 9.51 4.63 2.87
CA VAL A 367 10.17 3.97 4.00
C VAL A 367 11.61 4.46 4.14
N LYS A 368 12.35 4.50 3.03
CA LYS A 368 13.73 5.04 2.99
C LYS A 368 13.78 6.49 3.47
N ARG A 369 12.82 7.31 3.05
CA ARG A 369 12.74 8.70 3.48
C ARG A 369 12.52 8.82 4.98
N ALA A 370 11.61 8.03 5.55
CA ALA A 370 11.36 8.03 6.99
C ALA A 370 12.57 7.55 7.81
N ALA A 371 13.22 6.46 7.38
CA ALA A 371 14.43 5.94 8.02
C ALA A 371 15.58 6.96 8.00
N GLY A 372 15.67 7.81 6.96
CA GLY A 372 16.65 8.90 6.91
C GLY A 372 16.32 10.11 7.79
N LEU A 373 15.12 10.21 8.37
CA LEU A 373 14.66 11.34 9.18
C LEU A 373 14.61 11.05 10.69
N LEU A 374 14.75 9.78 11.09
CA LEU A 374 14.49 9.30 12.44
C LEU A 374 15.65 8.43 12.94
N SER A 375 15.90 8.44 14.25
CA SER A 375 16.89 7.57 14.86
C SER A 375 16.33 6.16 15.02
N GLN A 376 17.17 5.15 14.76
CA GLN A 376 16.81 3.75 15.04
C GLN A 376 16.79 3.44 16.53
N ASP A 377 17.37 4.30 17.38
CA ASP A 377 17.46 4.07 18.83
C ASP A 377 16.09 4.11 19.52
N ASP A 378 15.14 4.88 18.97
CA ASP A 378 13.84 5.15 19.60
C ASP A 378 12.66 5.12 18.61
N THR A 379 12.87 4.61 17.40
CA THR A 379 11.84 4.55 16.36
C THR A 379 11.66 3.11 15.86
N LEU A 380 10.43 2.60 15.97
CA LEU A 380 10.00 1.36 15.35
C LEU A 380 9.38 1.66 13.98
N ILE A 381 9.97 1.14 12.91
CA ILE A 381 9.38 1.15 11.57
C ILE A 381 8.96 -0.27 11.22
N VAL A 382 7.69 -0.47 10.91
CA VAL A 382 7.12 -1.74 10.45
C VAL A 382 6.63 -1.56 9.02
N VAL A 383 6.99 -2.48 8.12
CA VAL A 383 6.44 -2.55 6.77
C VAL A 383 5.68 -3.85 6.62
N THR A 384 4.46 -3.77 6.10
CA THR A 384 3.63 -4.96 5.90
C THR A 384 2.62 -4.77 4.77
N ALA A 385 1.84 -5.83 4.52
CA ALA A 385 0.70 -5.83 3.63
C ALA A 385 -0.53 -6.32 4.41
N ASP A 386 -1.70 -5.85 4.01
CA ASP A 386 -2.96 -6.24 4.62
C ASP A 386 -3.47 -7.58 4.06
N HIS A 387 -3.29 -7.82 2.75
CA HIS A 387 -3.50 -9.08 2.05
C HIS A 387 -2.63 -9.19 0.79
N ALA A 388 -2.79 -10.29 0.06
CA ALA A 388 -2.09 -10.56 -1.20
C ALA A 388 -3.01 -10.34 -2.41
N HIS A 389 -2.43 -10.44 -3.61
CA HIS A 389 -3.13 -10.55 -4.89
C HIS A 389 -2.73 -11.84 -5.60
N VAL A 390 -3.52 -12.24 -6.60
CA VAL A 390 -3.31 -13.49 -7.37
C VAL A 390 -2.30 -13.33 -8.51
N MET A 391 -1.31 -12.46 -8.32
CA MET A 391 -0.25 -12.21 -9.29
C MET A 391 0.85 -13.26 -9.15
N SER A 392 1.35 -13.75 -10.29
CA SER A 392 2.41 -14.76 -10.35
C SER A 392 3.55 -14.31 -11.27
N ILE A 393 4.76 -14.74 -10.93
CA ILE A 393 5.95 -14.64 -11.79
C ILE A 393 6.14 -15.99 -12.50
N ASN A 394 5.85 -16.02 -13.79
CA ASN A 394 5.97 -17.16 -14.68
C ASN A 394 7.36 -17.22 -15.32
N GLY A 395 7.68 -18.34 -15.98
CA GLY A 395 9.03 -18.53 -16.53
C GLY A 395 9.16 -19.73 -17.45
N TYR A 396 10.35 -19.95 -18.02
CA TYR A 396 11.68 -19.61 -17.50
C TYR A 396 12.44 -18.55 -18.34
N SER A 397 12.38 -17.27 -17.94
CA SER A 397 13.15 -16.17 -18.56
C SER A 397 14.57 -16.06 -17.96
N ASN A 398 15.52 -15.53 -18.74
CA ASN A 398 16.91 -15.33 -18.29
C ASN A 398 17.02 -14.16 -17.29
N ARG A 399 18.07 -14.16 -16.47
CA ARG A 399 18.44 -13.02 -15.60
C ARG A 399 18.59 -11.72 -16.41
N GLY A 400 18.08 -10.61 -15.90
CA GLY A 400 18.05 -9.32 -16.59
C GLY A 400 16.99 -9.19 -17.69
N HIS A 401 16.13 -10.19 -17.86
CA HIS A 401 15.00 -10.08 -18.79
C HIS A 401 13.95 -9.13 -18.21
N ASP A 402 13.39 -8.26 -19.06
CA ASP A 402 12.32 -7.33 -18.68
C ASP A 402 11.21 -8.05 -17.91
N ILE A 403 11.01 -7.67 -16.65
CA ILE A 403 10.01 -8.29 -15.77
C ILE A 403 8.60 -8.07 -16.28
N LEU A 404 8.35 -7.00 -17.04
CA LEU A 404 7.07 -6.72 -17.70
C LEU A 404 6.96 -7.39 -19.08
N GLY A 405 8.02 -8.07 -19.52
CA GLY A 405 8.14 -8.64 -20.86
C GLY A 405 7.44 -9.99 -21.05
N ILE A 406 7.43 -10.42 -22.31
CA ILE A 406 7.00 -11.76 -22.71
C ILE A 406 8.01 -12.79 -22.19
N SER A 407 7.55 -13.82 -21.51
CA SER A 407 8.41 -14.93 -21.09
C SER A 407 9.12 -15.55 -22.28
N ARG A 408 10.38 -15.97 -22.11
CA ARG A 408 11.10 -16.72 -23.16
C ARG A 408 10.47 -18.08 -23.48
N ASN A 409 9.60 -18.57 -22.61
CA ASN A 409 8.87 -19.80 -22.81
C ASN A 409 7.53 -19.55 -23.50
N THR A 410 7.01 -20.62 -24.10
CA THR A 410 5.66 -20.65 -24.67
C THR A 410 4.87 -21.78 -24.03
N ASP A 411 3.55 -21.71 -24.12
CA ASP A 411 2.70 -22.80 -23.65
C ASP A 411 2.76 -24.02 -24.59
N THR A 412 2.00 -25.08 -24.28
CA THR A 412 1.97 -26.32 -25.07
C THR A 412 1.52 -26.12 -26.52
N ASN A 413 0.85 -25.02 -26.83
CA ASN A 413 0.43 -24.65 -28.18
C ASN A 413 1.41 -23.69 -28.87
N LYS A 414 2.60 -23.49 -28.28
CA LYS A 414 3.62 -22.54 -28.74
C LYS A 414 3.17 -21.07 -28.70
N ALA A 415 2.10 -20.75 -27.95
CA ALA A 415 1.69 -19.37 -27.77
C ALA A 415 2.55 -18.69 -26.69
N PRO A 416 3.07 -17.46 -26.93
CA PRO A 416 3.86 -16.72 -25.94
C PRO A 416 2.97 -16.20 -24.81
N TYR A 417 3.50 -16.12 -23.59
CA TYR A 417 2.81 -15.58 -22.41
C TYR A 417 3.71 -14.58 -21.67
N MET A 418 3.11 -13.71 -20.86
CA MET A 418 3.86 -12.69 -20.11
C MET A 418 4.60 -13.29 -18.91
N THR A 419 5.76 -12.73 -18.56
CA THR A 419 6.51 -13.10 -17.35
C THR A 419 5.64 -12.88 -16.10
N LEU A 420 4.81 -11.84 -16.05
CA LEU A 420 3.82 -11.65 -14.99
C LEU A 420 2.42 -11.98 -15.48
N SER A 421 1.62 -12.67 -14.68
CA SER A 421 0.20 -12.88 -14.95
C SER A 421 -0.64 -12.83 -13.69
N TYR A 422 -1.96 -12.83 -13.88
CA TYR A 422 -2.94 -12.96 -12.81
C TYR A 422 -3.80 -14.19 -13.05
N THR A 423 -4.21 -14.84 -11.96
CA THR A 423 -5.13 -15.98 -12.05
C THR A 423 -6.55 -15.54 -12.45
N ASN A 424 -6.95 -14.32 -12.08
CA ASN A 424 -8.23 -13.72 -12.42
C ASN A 424 -8.09 -12.19 -12.62
N GLY A 425 -9.14 -11.57 -13.15
CA GLY A 425 -9.23 -10.13 -13.34
C GLY A 425 -9.52 -9.72 -14.80
N PRO A 426 -9.55 -8.40 -15.07
CA PRO A 426 -9.96 -7.86 -16.37
C PRO A 426 -8.96 -8.13 -17.51
N GLY A 427 -7.76 -8.63 -17.20
CA GLY A 427 -6.74 -8.99 -18.20
C GLY A 427 -7.04 -10.29 -18.96
N PHE A 428 -8.13 -10.99 -18.64
CA PHE A 428 -8.52 -12.22 -19.33
C PHE A 428 -8.97 -11.96 -20.77
N TYR A 429 -8.56 -12.84 -21.69
CA TYR A 429 -9.06 -12.90 -23.06
C TYR A 429 -9.69 -14.26 -23.34
N ASN A 430 -10.81 -14.25 -24.06
CA ASN A 430 -11.47 -15.47 -24.50
C ASN A 430 -10.51 -16.36 -25.30
N LEU A 431 -10.62 -17.66 -25.09
CA LEU A 431 -9.94 -18.65 -25.92
C LEU A 431 -10.39 -18.49 -27.37
N THR A 432 -9.47 -18.77 -28.29
CA THR A 432 -9.79 -18.91 -29.72
C THR A 432 -10.80 -20.04 -29.94
N GLY A 433 -11.43 -20.10 -31.11
CA GLY A 433 -12.42 -21.14 -31.44
C GLY A 433 -11.94 -22.59 -31.28
N ASN A 434 -10.62 -22.81 -31.22
CA ASN A 434 -9.99 -24.12 -31.00
C ASN A 434 -9.60 -24.37 -29.53
N GLY A 435 -10.05 -23.54 -28.58
CA GLY A 435 -9.71 -23.66 -27.16
C GLY A 435 -8.28 -23.25 -26.80
N VAL A 436 -7.58 -22.57 -27.71
CA VAL A 436 -6.20 -22.10 -27.50
C VAL A 436 -6.19 -20.65 -27.00
N ARG A 437 -5.30 -20.34 -26.07
CA ARG A 437 -5.08 -18.97 -25.57
C ARG A 437 -4.61 -18.04 -26.70
N PRO A 438 -5.10 -16.79 -26.78
CA PRO A 438 -4.61 -15.85 -27.77
C PRO A 438 -3.12 -15.53 -27.56
N ASP A 439 -2.42 -15.33 -28.67
CA ASP A 439 -1.06 -14.83 -28.71
C ASP A 439 -1.03 -13.39 -28.17
N VAL A 440 -0.40 -13.20 -27.00
CA VAL A 440 -0.38 -11.91 -26.31
C VAL A 440 0.27 -10.81 -27.15
N THR A 441 1.19 -11.17 -28.06
CA THR A 441 1.90 -10.21 -28.93
C THR A 441 1.02 -9.62 -30.02
N LYS A 442 -0.13 -10.25 -30.27
CA LYS A 442 -1.09 -9.84 -31.30
C LYS A 442 -2.29 -9.09 -30.73
N LEU A 443 -2.34 -8.88 -29.41
CA LEU A 443 -3.40 -8.12 -28.76
C LEU A 443 -3.27 -6.63 -29.11
N GLN A 444 -4.40 -5.94 -29.30
CA GLN A 444 -4.43 -4.52 -29.73
C GLN A 444 -3.78 -3.55 -28.71
N ASN A 445 -3.70 -3.97 -27.46
CA ASN A 445 -3.10 -3.26 -26.34
C ASN A 445 -1.74 -3.84 -25.93
N PHE A 446 -1.14 -4.75 -26.70
CA PHE A 446 0.19 -5.24 -26.40
C PHE A 446 1.21 -4.09 -26.42
N GLY A 447 2.01 -3.98 -25.35
CA GLY A 447 3.02 -2.92 -25.18
C GLY A 447 2.46 -1.52 -24.91
N LYS A 448 1.16 -1.39 -24.59
CA LYS A 448 0.51 -0.12 -24.23
C LYS A 448 0.21 -0.02 -22.75
#